data_AF-A0A326RTH4-F1
#
_entry.id   AF-A0A326RTH4-F1
#
_cell.length_a   1.000
_cell.length_b   1.000
_cell.length_c   1.000
_cell.angle_alpha   90.00
_cell.angle_beta   90.00
_cell.angle_gamma   90.00
#
_symmetry.space_group_name_H-M   'P 1'
#
loop_
_entity.id
_entity.type
_entity.pdbx_description
1 polymer ?
#
loop_
_entity_poly.entity_id
_entity_poly.type
_entity_poly.pdbx_seq_one_letter_code
_entity_poly.pdbx_strand_id
1 'polypeptide(L)'
;MKMLRYSFGLLASALIFLSSCRDFVEPNVPYKDFDTGAYLRTIARTSTSFNFFNLGASKFALTLEAVDIEDGKTVQTVEIRVRHRRLIPGVGLRYTPQNDVVVKTLQASDFQPNQTSRFLRASFEVTAAEAIAAVGLTSAQIEGGDVFEFRLVLNDKFGRRFSSDNVTTNVAGAPFYDSPFQYPVSVICPSDLAGTYQFDHIETFCGKTFAGSTTWTAVAATPGSYTVSDGTFGSWQQCYPDTWGNGNVRINDACGRLTMTGTDKYGDSYSMVVKSVTPQVLTFEWRNTYGEFGTVAVKSNTGKPWPSLR
;
A
#
# COMPACT_ATOMS: atom_id res chain seq x y z
N MET A 1 10.41 -0.73 76.21
CA MET A 1 9.87 0.51 75.59
C MET A 1 10.29 0.78 74.14
N LYS A 2 11.38 0.21 73.60
CA LYS A 2 11.76 0.42 72.17
C LYS A 2 10.92 -0.39 71.16
N MET A 3 10.50 -1.62 71.48
CA MET A 3 9.69 -2.44 70.54
C MET A 3 8.30 -1.87 70.25
N LEU A 4 7.59 -1.30 71.24
CA LEU A 4 6.27 -0.69 71.00
C LEU A 4 6.32 0.51 70.02
N ARG A 5 7.43 1.26 70.00
CA ARG A 5 7.59 2.43 69.11
C ARG A 5 7.80 2.02 67.66
N TYR A 6 8.51 0.92 67.41
CA TYR A 6 8.67 0.39 66.06
C TYR A 6 7.39 -0.27 65.55
N SER A 7 6.65 -0.98 66.41
CA SER A 7 5.36 -1.57 66.03
C SER A 7 4.31 -0.52 65.69
N PHE A 8 4.25 0.60 66.43
CA PHE A 8 3.32 1.70 66.13
C PHE A 8 3.70 2.45 64.84
N GLY A 9 5.00 2.66 64.59
CA GLY A 9 5.50 3.25 63.35
C GLY A 9 5.22 2.38 62.11
N LEU A 10 5.35 1.06 62.24
CA LEU A 10 5.07 0.11 61.16
C LEU A 10 3.57 0.01 60.86
N LEU A 11 2.72 0.05 61.89
CA LEU A 11 1.26 0.02 61.73
C LEU A 11 0.71 1.33 61.14
N ALA A 12 1.24 2.49 61.55
CA ALA A 12 0.87 3.78 61.00
C ALA A 12 1.32 3.93 59.54
N SER A 13 2.51 3.41 59.18
CA SER A 13 2.98 3.38 57.80
C SER A 13 2.11 2.46 56.93
N ALA A 14 1.72 1.29 57.44
CA ALA A 14 0.81 0.38 56.73
C ALA A 14 -0.57 1.00 56.49
N LEU A 15 -1.12 1.75 57.45
CA LEU A 15 -2.39 2.46 57.26
C LEU A 15 -2.31 3.55 56.18
N ILE A 16 -1.19 4.28 56.10
CA ILE A 16 -0.97 5.33 55.09
C ILE A 16 -0.79 4.74 53.68
N PHE A 17 -0.14 3.58 53.55
CA PHE A 17 -0.01 2.89 52.25
C PHE A 17 -1.30 2.19 51.81
N LEU A 18 -2.21 1.85 52.73
CA LEU A 18 -3.52 1.26 52.43
C LEU A 18 -4.61 2.31 52.21
N SER A 19 -4.37 3.58 52.57
CA SER A 19 -5.29 4.70 52.37
C SER A 19 -4.90 5.57 51.16
N SER A 20 -4.32 5.00 50.11
CA SER A 20 -4.26 5.70 48.82
C SER A 20 -5.70 5.99 48.40
N CYS A 21 -6.11 7.24 48.50
CA CYS A 21 -7.39 7.71 48.00
C CYS A 21 -7.55 7.18 46.57
N ARG A 22 -8.50 6.27 46.36
CA ARG A 22 -9.08 6.04 45.05
C ARG A 22 -9.97 7.25 44.80
N ASP A 23 -9.35 8.40 44.53
CA ASP A 23 -10.09 9.53 44.00
C ASP A 23 -10.31 9.27 42.50
N PHE A 24 -11.22 8.33 42.25
CA PHE A 24 -11.89 8.24 40.98
C PHE A 24 -13.30 8.74 41.26
N VAL A 25 -13.47 10.06 41.32
CA VAL A 25 -14.74 10.64 40.87
C VAL A 25 -14.77 10.37 39.37
N GLU A 26 -15.19 9.16 39.01
CA GLU A 26 -15.85 8.95 37.73
C GLU A 26 -17.01 9.96 37.76
N PRO A 27 -17.01 11.02 36.92
CA PRO A 27 -18.24 11.77 36.78
C PRO A 27 -19.33 10.74 36.51
N ASN A 28 -20.44 10.82 37.25
CA ASN A 28 -21.63 10.01 36.98
C ASN A 28 -22.22 10.49 35.64
N VAL A 29 -21.46 10.27 34.59
CA VAL A 29 -21.86 10.40 33.21
C VAL A 29 -22.87 9.28 33.07
N PRO A 30 -24.16 9.59 32.88
CA PRO A 30 -25.20 8.58 32.82
C PRO A 30 -25.07 7.86 31.49
N TYR A 31 -24.06 7.00 31.33
CA TYR A 31 -23.77 6.25 30.10
C TYR A 31 -24.99 5.44 29.61
N LYS A 32 -25.93 5.13 30.51
CA LYS A 32 -27.22 4.50 30.18
C LYS A 32 -28.12 5.36 29.26
N ASP A 33 -27.98 6.69 29.32
CA ASP A 33 -28.81 7.66 28.60
C ASP A 33 -28.05 8.23 27.38
N PHE A 34 -26.81 7.78 27.14
CA PHE A 34 -26.05 8.19 25.97
C PHE A 34 -26.57 7.47 24.73
N ASP A 35 -26.84 8.25 23.68
CA ASP A 35 -27.05 7.72 22.34
C ASP A 35 -25.72 7.10 21.86
N THR A 36 -25.65 5.78 21.90
CA THR A 36 -24.45 5.02 21.52
C THR A 36 -24.48 4.73 20.03
N GLY A 37 -23.43 5.15 19.32
CA GLY A 37 -23.27 4.89 17.90
C GLY A 37 -22.86 3.45 17.60
N ALA A 38 -22.83 3.11 16.31
CA ALA A 38 -22.29 1.86 15.80
C ALA A 38 -21.05 2.12 14.94
N TYR A 39 -20.07 1.22 14.99
CA TYR A 39 -18.89 1.29 14.12
C TYR A 39 -18.45 -0.08 13.61
N LEU A 40 -17.66 -0.08 12.54
CA LEU A 40 -17.12 -1.28 11.89
C LEU A 40 -15.62 -1.38 12.15
N ARG A 41 -15.23 -2.17 13.15
CA ARG A 41 -13.81 -2.42 13.43
C ARG A 41 -13.23 -3.34 12.36
N THR A 42 -12.08 -2.95 11.80
CA THR A 42 -11.33 -3.81 10.88
C THR A 42 -10.59 -4.88 11.69
N ILE A 43 -10.91 -6.15 11.47
CA ILE A 43 -10.24 -7.27 12.16
C ILE A 43 -9.10 -7.82 11.31
N ALA A 44 -9.33 -7.93 10.00
CA ALA A 44 -8.33 -8.45 9.07
C ALA A 44 -8.45 -7.78 7.71
N ARG A 45 -7.29 -7.59 7.08
CA ARG A 45 -7.14 -7.12 5.71
C ARG A 45 -6.49 -8.24 4.90
N THR A 46 -7.31 -9.07 4.25
CA THR A 46 -6.83 -10.27 3.55
C THR A 46 -6.31 -9.94 2.15
N SER A 47 -6.80 -8.87 1.54
CA SER A 47 -6.23 -8.32 0.31
C SER A 47 -6.53 -6.82 0.19
N THR A 48 -5.51 -6.03 -0.14
CA THR A 48 -5.52 -4.56 -0.06
C THR A 48 -5.08 -3.87 -1.33
N SER A 49 -4.74 -4.61 -2.39
CA SER A 49 -4.32 -4.05 -3.67
C SER A 49 -4.79 -4.93 -4.82
N PHE A 50 -4.88 -4.34 -6.02
CA PHE A 50 -5.14 -5.07 -7.25
C PHE A 50 -3.83 -5.19 -8.05
N ASN A 51 -3.46 -6.40 -8.44
CA ASN A 51 -2.31 -6.62 -9.30
C ASN A 51 -2.72 -6.33 -10.75
N PHE A 52 -2.15 -5.30 -11.36
CA PHE A 52 -2.43 -4.90 -12.73
C PHE A 52 -2.23 -6.05 -13.74
N PHE A 53 -1.22 -6.89 -13.54
CA PHE A 53 -0.91 -8.02 -14.42
C PHE A 53 -1.81 -9.24 -14.17
N ASN A 54 -2.60 -9.23 -13.09
CA ASN A 54 -3.52 -10.30 -12.75
C ASN A 54 -4.79 -9.74 -12.06
N LEU A 55 -5.49 -8.85 -12.77
CA LEU A 55 -6.75 -8.27 -12.28
C LEU A 55 -7.80 -9.37 -12.05
N GLY A 56 -7.82 -10.42 -12.88
CA GLY A 56 -8.80 -11.51 -12.77
C GLY A 56 -8.74 -12.29 -11.45
N ALA A 57 -7.56 -12.43 -10.85
CA ALA A 57 -7.40 -13.06 -9.53
C ALA A 57 -7.33 -12.07 -8.37
N SER A 58 -7.37 -10.77 -8.66
CA SER A 58 -7.27 -9.71 -7.64
C SER A 58 -8.61 -9.46 -6.95
N LYS A 59 -8.55 -9.18 -5.65
CA LYS A 59 -9.75 -8.91 -4.83
C LYS A 59 -9.45 -7.96 -3.68
N PHE A 60 -10.48 -7.29 -3.19
CA PHE A 60 -10.49 -6.52 -1.95
C PHE A 60 -11.29 -7.31 -0.93
N ALA A 61 -10.68 -7.64 0.20
CA ALA A 61 -11.31 -8.53 1.18
C ALA A 61 -10.95 -8.13 2.61
N LEU A 62 -11.99 -8.00 3.44
CA LEU A 62 -11.89 -7.63 4.85
C LEU A 62 -12.70 -8.58 5.72
N THR A 63 -12.29 -8.66 6.98
CA THR A 63 -13.16 -9.11 8.08
C THR A 63 -13.48 -7.90 8.95
N LEU A 64 -14.76 -7.65 9.13
CA LEU A 64 -15.31 -6.56 9.92
C LEU A 64 -15.96 -7.09 11.19
N GLU A 65 -15.90 -6.32 12.27
CA GLU A 65 -16.63 -6.54 13.51
C GLU A 65 -17.55 -5.35 13.75
N ALA A 66 -18.85 -5.64 13.93
CA ALA A 66 -19.84 -4.61 14.21
C ALA A 66 -19.91 -4.36 15.73
N VAL A 67 -19.50 -3.16 16.13
CA VAL A 67 -19.53 -2.77 17.54
C VAL A 67 -20.66 -1.78 17.77
N ASP A 68 -21.63 -2.19 18.57
CA ASP A 68 -22.77 -1.39 18.99
C ASP A 68 -23.24 -1.84 20.40
N ILE A 69 -24.31 -1.22 20.90
CA ILE A 69 -24.87 -1.50 22.23
C ILE A 69 -25.52 -2.89 22.35
N GLU A 70 -25.91 -3.51 21.25
CA GLU A 70 -26.55 -4.83 21.17
C GLU A 70 -25.61 -5.89 20.58
N ASP A 71 -24.30 -5.76 20.77
CA ASP A 71 -23.29 -6.74 20.35
C ASP A 71 -23.21 -6.96 18.82
N GLY A 72 -23.50 -5.95 18.03
CA GLY A 72 -23.51 -6.00 16.56
C GLY A 72 -24.88 -6.29 15.98
N LYS A 73 -25.91 -6.49 16.82
CA LYS A 73 -27.29 -6.80 16.38
C LYS A 73 -28.08 -5.58 15.92
N THR A 74 -27.53 -4.37 16.08
CA THR A 74 -28.20 -3.16 15.55
C THR A 74 -28.01 -3.02 14.04
N VAL A 75 -27.00 -3.68 13.45
CA VAL A 75 -26.73 -3.64 12.00
C VAL A 75 -27.97 -4.10 11.22
N GLN A 76 -28.45 -3.25 10.33
CA GLN A 76 -29.45 -3.60 9.33
C GLN A 76 -28.78 -3.99 8.02
N THR A 77 -27.91 -3.11 7.50
CA THR A 77 -27.11 -3.35 6.31
C THR A 77 -25.74 -2.70 6.41
N VAL A 78 -24.77 -3.23 5.68
CA VAL A 78 -23.52 -2.52 5.36
C VAL A 78 -23.38 -2.44 3.85
N GLU A 79 -23.51 -1.24 3.29
CA GLU A 79 -23.22 -1.01 1.88
C GLU A 79 -21.71 -0.86 1.69
N ILE A 80 -21.16 -1.68 0.80
CA ILE A 80 -19.80 -1.55 0.29
C ILE A 80 -19.92 -0.77 -1.01
N ARG A 81 -19.41 0.45 -0.99
CA ARG A 81 -19.47 1.41 -2.08
C ARG A 81 -18.09 1.59 -2.68
N VAL A 82 -18.01 1.87 -3.97
CA VAL A 82 -16.74 2.05 -4.68
C VAL A 82 -16.82 3.20 -5.66
N ARG A 83 -15.70 3.93 -5.80
CA ARG A 83 -15.42 4.79 -6.95
C ARG A 83 -13.99 4.58 -7.41
N HIS A 84 -13.73 4.79 -8.69
CA HIS A 84 -12.39 4.80 -9.24
C HIS A 84 -11.82 6.22 -9.20
N ARG A 85 -10.53 6.32 -8.91
CA ARG A 85 -9.74 7.56 -8.92
C ARG A 85 -8.47 7.34 -9.72
N ARG A 86 -8.19 8.25 -10.66
CA ARG A 86 -6.94 8.33 -11.42
C ARG A 86 -6.31 9.70 -11.28
N LEU A 87 -4.99 9.75 -11.16
CA LEU A 87 -4.22 10.99 -11.35
C LEU A 87 -3.87 11.14 -12.84
N ILE A 88 -4.36 12.22 -13.47
CA ILE A 88 -4.03 12.58 -14.84
C ILE A 88 -2.93 13.65 -14.79
N PRO A 89 -1.71 13.38 -15.31
CA PRO A 89 -0.63 14.37 -15.34
C PRO A 89 -1.07 15.67 -16.01
N GLY A 90 -0.79 16.81 -15.36
CA GLY A 90 -1.16 18.14 -15.85
C GLY A 90 -2.64 18.52 -15.69
N VAL A 91 -3.51 17.60 -15.24
CA VAL A 91 -4.96 17.86 -15.04
C VAL A 91 -5.37 17.70 -13.57
N GLY A 92 -4.86 16.67 -12.88
CA GLY A 92 -5.20 16.36 -11.49
C GLY A 92 -6.03 15.09 -11.34
N LEU A 93 -6.76 14.97 -10.22
CA LEU A 93 -7.52 13.76 -9.89
C LEU A 93 -8.85 13.72 -10.66
N ARG A 94 -9.08 12.61 -11.36
CA ARG A 94 -10.36 12.29 -11.99
C ARG A 94 -11.03 11.14 -11.26
N TYR A 95 -12.32 11.28 -10.99
CA TYR A 95 -13.15 10.26 -10.35
C TYR A 95 -14.15 9.68 -11.34
N THR A 96 -14.34 8.36 -11.29
CA THR A 96 -15.31 7.65 -12.12
C THR A 96 -16.04 6.60 -11.27
N PRO A 97 -17.37 6.69 -11.12
CA PRO A 97 -18.17 7.91 -11.19
C PRO A 97 -17.73 8.97 -10.17
N GLN A 98 -18.27 10.19 -10.27
CA GLN A 98 -17.96 11.29 -9.35
C GLN A 98 -18.34 10.95 -7.89
N ASN A 99 -19.50 10.30 -7.72
CA ASN A 99 -19.98 9.78 -6.44
C ASN A 99 -19.84 8.26 -6.43
N ASP A 100 -19.49 7.69 -5.28
CA ASP A 100 -19.40 6.23 -5.16
C ASP A 100 -20.75 5.52 -5.37
N VAL A 101 -20.66 4.29 -5.84
CA VAL A 101 -21.79 3.41 -6.15
C VAL A 101 -21.71 2.14 -5.33
N VAL A 102 -22.85 1.54 -5.00
CA VAL A 102 -22.88 0.27 -4.25
C VAL A 102 -22.40 -0.85 -5.17
N VAL A 103 -21.39 -1.60 -4.72
CA VAL A 103 -20.93 -2.83 -5.40
C VAL A 103 -21.43 -4.08 -4.68
N LYS A 104 -21.63 -4.00 -3.36
CA LYS A 104 -22.10 -5.12 -2.55
C LYS A 104 -22.81 -4.61 -1.30
N THR A 105 -23.77 -5.37 -0.80
CA THR A 105 -24.46 -5.06 0.46
C THR A 105 -24.42 -6.27 1.36
N LEU A 106 -23.88 -6.12 2.57
CA LEU A 106 -23.99 -7.11 3.63
C LEU A 106 -25.32 -6.90 4.36
N GLN A 107 -26.01 -8.01 4.62
CA GLN A 107 -27.23 -8.05 5.41
C GLN A 107 -26.89 -8.34 6.87
N ALA A 108 -27.82 -8.05 7.79
CA ALA A 108 -27.68 -8.43 9.20
C ALA A 108 -27.35 -9.92 9.40
N SER A 109 -27.88 -10.80 8.54
CA SER A 109 -27.60 -12.25 8.57
C SER A 109 -26.17 -12.63 8.20
N ASP A 110 -25.40 -11.74 7.57
CA ASP A 110 -23.99 -12.00 7.25
C ASP A 110 -23.07 -11.85 8.47
N PHE A 111 -23.56 -11.19 9.53
CA PHE A 111 -22.84 -10.96 10.77
C PHE A 111 -23.10 -12.11 11.74
N GLN A 112 -22.05 -12.86 12.06
CA GLN A 112 -22.11 -14.09 12.84
C GLN A 112 -21.29 -14.00 14.14
N PRO A 113 -21.63 -14.79 15.18
CA PRO A 113 -20.84 -14.87 16.40
C PRO A 113 -19.40 -15.33 16.14
N ASN A 114 -18.47 -14.92 17.01
CA ASN A 114 -17.08 -15.34 16.95
C ASN A 114 -16.56 -15.75 18.34
N GLN A 115 -15.35 -16.32 18.41
CA GLN A 115 -14.77 -16.85 19.65
C GLN A 115 -13.92 -15.83 20.43
N THR A 116 -13.59 -14.67 19.85
CA THR A 116 -12.62 -13.71 20.38
C THR A 116 -13.29 -12.49 21.02
N SER A 117 -14.50 -12.14 20.60
CA SER A 117 -15.25 -11.00 21.13
C SER A 117 -16.74 -11.32 21.22
N ARG A 118 -17.47 -10.53 22.01
CA ARG A 118 -18.95 -10.62 22.08
C ARG A 118 -19.67 -10.11 20.82
N PHE A 119 -18.97 -9.34 19.98
CA PHE A 119 -19.53 -8.65 18.83
C PHE A 119 -19.65 -9.56 17.60
N LEU A 120 -20.64 -9.32 16.73
CA LEU A 120 -20.77 -10.08 15.50
C LEU A 120 -19.74 -9.65 14.43
N ARG A 121 -19.31 -10.60 13.60
CA ARG A 121 -18.34 -10.39 12.52
C ARG A 121 -18.89 -10.83 11.16
N ALA A 122 -18.51 -10.12 10.12
CA ALA A 122 -18.76 -10.48 8.73
C ALA A 122 -17.47 -10.40 7.93
N SER A 123 -17.26 -11.36 7.03
CA SER A 123 -16.18 -11.32 6.04
C SER A 123 -16.79 -11.13 4.66
N PHE A 124 -16.14 -10.32 3.84
CA PHE A 124 -16.56 -10.13 2.46
C PHE A 124 -15.36 -10.04 1.53
N GLU A 125 -15.62 -10.32 0.26
CA GLU A 125 -14.72 -10.00 -0.83
C GLU A 125 -15.48 -9.32 -1.97
N VAL A 126 -14.78 -8.41 -2.64
CA VAL A 126 -15.16 -7.79 -3.91
C VAL A 126 -13.98 -8.01 -4.86
N THR A 127 -14.20 -8.74 -5.93
CA THR A 127 -13.19 -8.96 -6.97
C THR A 127 -12.88 -7.65 -7.72
N ALA A 128 -11.70 -7.56 -8.33
CA ALA A 128 -11.39 -6.41 -9.18
C ALA A 128 -12.39 -6.29 -10.34
N ALA A 129 -12.85 -7.42 -10.89
CA ALA A 129 -13.86 -7.43 -11.96
C ALA A 129 -15.19 -6.79 -11.52
N GLU A 130 -15.71 -7.15 -10.34
CA GLU A 130 -16.92 -6.55 -9.77
C GLU A 130 -16.73 -5.04 -9.53
N ALA A 131 -15.58 -4.64 -8.97
CA ALA A 131 -15.28 -3.24 -8.71
C ALA A 131 -15.17 -2.40 -9.99
N ILE A 132 -14.49 -2.92 -11.02
CA ILE A 132 -14.33 -2.28 -12.34
C ILE A 132 -15.68 -2.14 -13.02
N ALA A 133 -16.50 -3.19 -13.02
CA ALA A 133 -17.83 -3.17 -13.62
C ALA A 133 -18.77 -2.20 -12.89
N ALA A 134 -18.74 -2.18 -11.55
CA ALA A 134 -19.57 -1.28 -10.75
C ALA A 134 -19.35 0.20 -11.10
N VAL A 135 -18.10 0.60 -11.35
CA VAL A 135 -17.77 1.98 -11.71
C VAL A 135 -17.98 2.31 -13.20
N GLY A 136 -18.51 1.37 -13.99
CA GLY A 136 -18.78 1.56 -15.42
C GLY A 136 -17.52 1.56 -16.30
N LEU A 137 -16.45 0.90 -15.86
CA LEU A 137 -15.21 0.74 -16.61
C LEU A 137 -15.03 -0.71 -17.09
N THR A 138 -14.02 -0.91 -17.93
CA THR A 138 -13.54 -2.22 -18.38
C THR A 138 -12.10 -2.42 -17.93
N SER A 139 -11.64 -3.68 -17.86
CA SER A 139 -10.27 -4.00 -17.48
C SER A 139 -9.22 -3.33 -18.39
N ALA A 140 -9.54 -3.15 -19.67
CA ALA A 140 -8.68 -2.45 -20.64
C ALA A 140 -8.50 -0.96 -20.35
N GLN A 141 -9.41 -0.36 -19.57
CA GLN A 141 -9.33 1.05 -19.17
C GLN A 141 -8.58 1.25 -17.87
N ILE A 142 -8.21 0.19 -17.16
CA ILE A 142 -7.45 0.27 -15.91
C ILE A 142 -5.97 0.49 -16.24
N GLU A 143 -5.32 1.29 -15.42
CA GLU A 143 -3.88 1.54 -15.49
C GLU A 143 -3.27 1.34 -14.10
N GLY A 144 -1.98 0.99 -14.04
CA GLY A 144 -1.29 0.99 -12.76
C GLY A 144 -1.18 2.40 -12.17
N GLY A 145 -1.30 2.49 -10.86
CA GLY A 145 -1.43 3.77 -10.15
C GLY A 145 -2.88 4.24 -9.98
N ASP A 146 -3.84 3.60 -10.65
CA ASP A 146 -5.26 3.80 -10.34
C ASP A 146 -5.59 3.38 -8.91
N VAL A 147 -6.63 3.97 -8.33
CA VAL A 147 -7.10 3.62 -7.00
C VAL A 147 -8.61 3.39 -7.02
N PHE A 148 -9.05 2.26 -6.47
CA PHE A 148 -10.45 2.00 -6.14
C PHE A 148 -10.68 2.41 -4.69
N GLU A 149 -11.48 3.44 -4.48
CA GLU A 149 -11.81 3.92 -3.15
C GLU A 149 -13.08 3.23 -2.67
N PHE A 150 -12.89 2.24 -1.80
CA PHE A 150 -14.01 1.58 -1.14
C PHE A 150 -14.45 2.37 0.07
N ARG A 151 -15.76 2.56 0.22
CA ARG A 151 -16.38 3.19 1.38
C ARG A 151 -17.45 2.27 1.95
N LEU A 152 -17.43 2.10 3.25
CA LEU A 152 -18.44 1.33 3.99
C LEU A 152 -19.48 2.29 4.55
N VAL A 153 -20.74 1.90 4.45
CA VAL A 153 -21.88 2.61 5.04
C VAL A 153 -22.68 1.63 5.88
N LEU A 154 -22.59 1.74 7.20
CA LEU A 154 -23.41 0.96 8.13
C LEU A 154 -24.74 1.68 8.31
N ASN A 155 -25.85 1.01 7.97
CA ASN A 155 -27.19 1.42 8.34
C ASN A 155 -27.66 0.52 9.48
N ASP A 156 -28.16 1.12 10.55
CA ASP A 156 -28.71 0.36 11.68
C ASP A 156 -30.24 0.27 11.64
N LYS A 157 -30.80 -0.60 12.48
CA LYS A 157 -32.25 -0.80 12.59
C LYS A 157 -33.02 0.41 13.13
N PHE A 158 -32.32 1.44 13.61
CA PHE A 158 -32.89 2.71 14.08
C PHE A 158 -32.93 3.77 12.97
N GLY A 159 -32.44 3.45 11.76
CA GLY A 159 -32.39 4.37 10.62
C GLY A 159 -31.20 5.33 10.64
N ARG A 160 -30.21 5.10 11.52
CA ARG A 160 -28.97 5.87 11.57
C ARG A 160 -27.98 5.31 10.54
N ARG A 161 -27.11 6.19 10.05
CA ARG A 161 -26.11 5.89 9.02
C ARG A 161 -24.73 6.29 9.51
N PHE A 162 -23.77 5.37 9.48
CA PHE A 162 -22.38 5.59 9.91
C PHE A 162 -21.43 5.30 8.75
N SER A 163 -20.54 6.25 8.43
CA SER A 163 -19.58 6.14 7.33
C SER A 163 -18.40 7.10 7.56
N SER A 164 -17.51 7.24 6.57
CA SER A 164 -16.34 8.12 6.67
C SER A 164 -16.69 9.61 6.69
N ASP A 165 -17.94 9.98 6.40
CA ASP A 165 -18.43 11.36 6.43
C ASP A 165 -18.87 11.82 7.84
N ASN A 166 -19.02 10.90 8.81
CA ASN A 166 -19.45 11.22 10.17
C ASN A 166 -18.66 10.46 11.25
N VAL A 167 -17.39 10.16 10.96
CA VAL A 167 -16.46 9.50 11.89
C VAL A 167 -15.41 10.49 12.41
N THR A 168 -15.05 10.39 13.69
CA THR A 168 -13.93 11.16 14.25
C THR A 168 -12.59 10.46 13.96
N THR A 169 -11.48 11.19 14.02
CA THR A 169 -10.13 10.61 13.85
C THR A 169 -9.82 9.51 14.86
N ASN A 170 -10.35 9.62 16.08
CA ASN A 170 -10.19 8.61 17.12
C ASN A 170 -10.88 7.28 16.73
N VAL A 171 -12.11 7.33 16.22
CA VAL A 171 -12.82 6.12 15.77
C VAL A 171 -12.22 5.58 14.46
N ALA A 172 -11.80 6.47 13.57
CA ALA A 172 -11.25 6.08 12.28
C ALA A 172 -9.88 5.40 12.39
N GLY A 173 -8.99 5.89 13.27
CA GLY A 173 -7.58 5.53 13.24
C GLY A 173 -6.98 5.03 14.56
N ALA A 174 -7.65 5.17 15.70
CA ALA A 174 -7.07 4.66 16.94
C ALA A 174 -7.08 3.11 16.92
N PRO A 175 -6.02 2.43 17.40
CA PRO A 175 -5.89 0.97 17.30
C PRO A 175 -7.03 0.18 17.93
N PHE A 176 -7.73 0.76 18.91
CA PHE A 176 -8.89 0.13 19.52
C PHE A 176 -10.13 0.12 18.63
N TYR A 177 -10.38 1.20 17.87
CA TYR A 177 -11.57 1.31 17.03
C TYR A 177 -11.32 0.77 15.62
N ASP A 178 -10.18 1.12 15.02
CA ASP A 178 -9.76 0.75 13.65
C ASP A 178 -10.91 0.72 12.64
N SER A 179 -11.71 1.80 12.64
CA SER A 179 -12.95 1.90 11.87
C SER A 179 -12.89 3.05 10.87
N PRO A 180 -12.00 3.00 9.87
CA PRO A 180 -11.80 4.11 8.95
C PRO A 180 -13.00 4.33 8.02
N PHE A 181 -13.89 3.34 7.86
CA PHE A 181 -14.97 3.28 6.87
C PHE A 181 -14.53 3.52 5.41
N GLN A 182 -13.25 3.75 5.13
CA GLN A 182 -12.72 4.03 3.81
C GLN A 182 -11.39 3.29 3.59
N TYR A 183 -11.29 2.63 2.44
CA TYR A 183 -10.21 1.73 2.09
C TYR A 183 -9.77 2.01 0.66
N PRO A 184 -8.66 2.75 0.45
CA PRO A 184 -8.08 2.90 -0.88
C PRO A 184 -7.38 1.59 -1.27
N VAL A 185 -7.77 1.03 -2.41
CA VAL A 185 -7.17 -0.17 -3.01
C VAL A 185 -6.47 0.25 -4.29
N SER A 186 -5.14 0.33 -4.21
CA SER A 186 -4.32 0.73 -5.36
C SER A 186 -4.18 -0.42 -6.36
N VAL A 187 -4.24 -0.08 -7.64
CA VAL A 187 -3.79 -0.95 -8.73
C VAL A 187 -2.28 -0.85 -8.79
N ILE A 188 -1.62 -1.88 -8.28
CA ILE A 188 -0.16 -1.96 -8.21
C ILE A 188 0.38 -2.74 -9.41
N CYS A 189 1.61 -2.41 -9.78
CA CYS A 189 2.40 -3.14 -10.77
C CYS A 189 3.59 -3.76 -10.04
N PRO A 190 3.45 -5.01 -9.53
CA PRO A 190 4.56 -5.69 -8.89
C PRO A 190 5.74 -5.79 -9.86
N SER A 191 6.93 -5.47 -9.36
CA SER A 191 8.18 -5.55 -10.11
C SER A 191 9.22 -6.27 -9.26
N ASP A 192 9.90 -7.25 -9.85
CA ASP A 192 11.01 -8.00 -9.24
C ASP A 192 12.18 -8.07 -10.23
N LEU A 193 12.82 -6.91 -10.46
CA LEU A 193 13.99 -6.78 -11.32
C LEU A 193 15.29 -6.61 -10.53
N ALA A 194 15.29 -6.87 -9.23
CA ALA A 194 16.51 -6.82 -8.44
C ALA A 194 17.38 -8.05 -8.74
N GLY A 195 18.68 -7.83 -8.93
CA GLY A 195 19.63 -8.90 -9.20
C GLY A 195 20.91 -8.40 -9.85
N THR A 196 21.86 -9.31 -10.00
CA THR A 196 23.06 -9.10 -10.82
C THR A 196 22.84 -9.77 -12.17
N TYR A 197 23.11 -9.04 -13.25
CA TYR A 197 22.86 -9.46 -14.61
C TYR A 197 24.13 -9.33 -15.44
N GLN A 198 24.32 -10.29 -16.35
CA GLN A 198 25.32 -10.16 -17.41
C GLN A 198 24.73 -9.31 -18.54
N PHE A 199 25.56 -8.48 -19.17
CA PHE A 199 25.15 -7.72 -20.35
C PHE A 199 26.22 -7.77 -21.44
N ASP A 200 25.77 -7.57 -22.69
CA ASP A 200 26.63 -7.28 -23.82
C ASP A 200 26.37 -5.84 -24.26
N HIS A 201 27.43 -5.03 -24.34
CA HIS A 201 27.39 -3.66 -24.83
C HIS A 201 27.53 -3.70 -26.36
N ILE A 202 26.42 -3.50 -27.06
CA ILE A 202 26.31 -3.64 -28.53
C ILE A 202 26.84 -2.39 -29.24
N GLU A 203 26.69 -1.23 -28.61
CA GLU A 203 27.15 0.05 -29.13
C GLU A 203 27.52 0.98 -27.97
N THR A 204 28.59 1.76 -28.11
CA THR A 204 28.95 2.86 -27.21
C THR A 204 29.25 4.11 -28.02
N PHE A 205 29.14 5.27 -27.37
CA PHE A 205 29.54 6.56 -27.95
C PHE A 205 31.00 6.62 -28.46
N CYS A 206 31.88 5.72 -28.00
CA CYS A 206 33.27 5.61 -28.47
C CYS A 206 33.52 4.47 -29.48
N GLY A 207 32.47 3.77 -29.91
CA GLY A 207 32.55 2.69 -30.92
C GLY A 207 33.09 1.34 -30.40
N LYS A 208 33.34 1.20 -29.09
CA LYS A 208 33.76 -0.07 -28.49
C LYS A 208 32.57 -0.95 -28.11
N THR A 209 32.76 -2.25 -28.16
CA THR A 209 31.81 -3.27 -27.68
C THR A 209 32.50 -4.20 -26.70
N PHE A 210 31.82 -4.57 -25.62
CA PHE A 210 32.36 -5.44 -24.58
C PHE A 210 31.23 -6.09 -23.79
N ALA A 211 31.55 -7.13 -23.02
CA ALA A 211 30.62 -7.73 -22.07
C ALA A 211 30.96 -7.29 -20.65
N GLY A 212 29.96 -7.31 -19.77
CA GLY A 212 30.13 -6.95 -18.37
C GLY A 212 28.98 -7.43 -17.49
N SER A 213 29.00 -6.97 -16.25
CA SER A 213 27.98 -7.27 -15.26
C SER A 213 27.45 -5.99 -14.64
N THR A 214 26.15 -5.94 -14.40
CA THR A 214 25.46 -4.83 -13.72
C THR A 214 24.63 -5.39 -12.57
N THR A 215 24.55 -4.66 -11.46
CA THR A 215 23.69 -5.04 -10.33
C THR A 215 22.59 -4.00 -10.18
N TRP A 216 21.35 -4.46 -10.17
CA TRP A 216 20.16 -3.67 -9.93
C TRP A 216 19.68 -3.94 -8.51
N THR A 217 19.70 -2.91 -7.66
CA THR A 217 19.35 -3.03 -6.24
C THR A 217 18.05 -2.29 -5.98
N ALA A 218 17.04 -2.99 -5.44
CA ALA A 218 15.75 -2.40 -5.11
C ALA A 218 15.91 -1.22 -4.13
N VAL A 219 15.23 -0.12 -4.44
CA VAL A 219 15.22 1.07 -3.59
C VAL A 219 14.17 0.91 -2.49
N ALA A 220 14.60 1.03 -1.23
CA ALA A 220 13.70 0.95 -0.09
C ALA A 220 12.56 1.98 -0.20
N ALA A 221 11.34 1.55 0.13
CA ALA A 221 10.11 2.35 0.08
C ALA A 221 9.75 2.96 -1.30
N THR A 222 10.42 2.57 -2.39
CA THR A 222 10.09 2.98 -3.76
C THR A 222 9.92 1.75 -4.65
N PRO A 223 8.79 1.02 -4.56
CA PRO A 223 8.55 -0.18 -5.36
C PRO A 223 8.73 0.08 -6.86
N GLY A 224 9.36 -0.87 -7.56
CA GLY A 224 9.66 -0.75 -8.99
C GLY A 224 10.88 0.12 -9.32
N SER A 225 11.57 0.70 -8.34
CA SER A 225 12.81 1.46 -8.58
C SER A 225 14.04 0.66 -8.16
N TYR A 226 15.07 0.65 -9.01
CA TYR A 226 16.31 -0.10 -8.80
C TYR A 226 17.53 0.77 -9.09
N THR A 227 18.41 1.00 -8.13
CA THR A 227 19.71 1.63 -8.41
C THR A 227 20.58 0.69 -9.23
N VAL A 228 21.29 1.22 -10.22
CA VAL A 228 22.24 0.45 -11.01
C VAL A 228 23.65 0.63 -10.47
N SER A 229 24.46 -0.44 -10.51
CA SER A 229 25.86 -0.40 -10.05
C SER A 229 26.73 0.56 -10.87
N ASP A 230 26.36 0.81 -12.13
CA ASP A 230 27.00 1.75 -13.04
C ASP A 230 25.95 2.21 -14.07
N GLY A 231 25.66 3.51 -14.13
CA GLY A 231 24.69 4.09 -15.06
C GLY A 231 25.13 4.05 -16.53
N THR A 232 26.42 3.86 -16.78
CA THR A 232 27.03 3.76 -18.12
C THR A 232 27.30 2.33 -18.55
N PHE A 233 26.98 1.36 -17.70
CA PHE A 233 27.22 -0.07 -17.94
C PHE A 233 28.69 -0.33 -18.33
N GLY A 234 29.64 0.27 -17.60
CA GLY A 234 31.08 0.13 -17.80
C GLY A 234 31.66 0.96 -18.95
N SER A 235 30.84 1.71 -19.69
CA SER A 235 31.31 2.46 -20.86
C SER A 235 32.36 3.49 -20.52
N TRP A 236 32.25 4.16 -19.37
CA TRP A 236 33.27 5.11 -18.95
C TRP A 236 34.64 4.48 -18.84
N GLN A 237 34.79 3.35 -18.15
CA GLN A 237 36.09 2.69 -17.97
C GLN A 237 36.69 2.17 -19.29
N GLN A 238 35.85 1.89 -20.28
CA GLN A 238 36.27 1.36 -21.58
C GLN A 238 36.56 2.47 -22.60
N CYS A 239 35.79 3.55 -22.58
CA CYS A 239 35.94 4.69 -23.49
C CYS A 239 36.90 5.76 -22.95
N TYR A 240 36.95 5.91 -21.63
CA TYR A 240 37.81 6.82 -20.87
C TYR A 240 38.53 6.07 -19.74
N PRO A 241 39.65 6.58 -19.22
CA PRO A 241 40.23 6.06 -17.99
C PRO A 241 39.47 6.60 -16.76
N ASP A 242 38.14 6.56 -16.78
CA ASP A 242 37.28 7.05 -15.69
C ASP A 242 36.38 5.95 -15.13
N THR A 243 36.16 6.00 -13.82
CA THR A 243 35.34 5.03 -13.08
C THR A 243 33.98 5.61 -12.76
N TRP A 244 32.93 4.79 -12.69
CA TRP A 244 31.59 5.25 -12.30
C TRP A 244 31.58 6.07 -11.00
N GLY A 245 32.33 5.63 -9.98
CA GLY A 245 32.42 6.30 -8.70
C GLY A 245 31.07 6.30 -7.96
N ASN A 246 30.43 7.47 -7.90
CA ASN A 246 29.15 7.67 -7.23
C ASN A 246 28.07 8.13 -8.20
N GLY A 247 26.82 7.82 -7.88
CA GLY A 247 25.65 8.25 -8.63
C GLY A 247 24.39 7.65 -8.02
N ASN A 248 23.23 8.20 -8.35
CA ASN A 248 21.94 7.67 -7.91
C ASN A 248 21.07 7.24 -9.10
N VAL A 249 21.70 6.93 -10.24
CA VAL A 249 21.00 6.44 -11.42
C VAL A 249 20.21 5.18 -11.09
N ARG A 250 18.97 5.16 -11.57
CA ARG A 250 18.00 4.10 -11.35
C ARG A 250 17.36 3.67 -12.64
N ILE A 251 17.01 2.40 -12.72
CA ILE A 251 15.97 1.89 -13.62
C ILE A 251 14.67 1.83 -12.83
N ASN A 252 13.60 2.40 -13.38
CA ASN A 252 12.27 2.36 -12.81
C ASN A 252 11.34 1.58 -13.74
N ASP A 253 10.61 0.63 -13.16
CA ASP A 253 9.54 -0.10 -13.79
C ASP A 253 8.18 0.47 -13.35
N ALA A 254 7.49 1.07 -14.30
CA ALA A 254 6.11 1.48 -14.16
C ALA A 254 5.24 0.63 -15.07
N CYS A 255 4.79 -0.53 -14.55
CA CYS A 255 3.85 -1.42 -15.24
C CYS A 255 4.36 -1.99 -16.57
N GLY A 256 5.63 -2.39 -16.59
CA GLY A 256 6.31 -2.90 -17.77
C GLY A 256 6.92 -1.79 -18.63
N ARG A 257 6.80 -0.51 -18.23
CA ARG A 257 7.51 0.59 -18.88
C ARG A 257 8.77 0.92 -18.10
N LEU A 258 9.92 0.51 -18.64
CA LEU A 258 11.21 0.82 -18.05
C LEU A 258 11.66 2.23 -18.43
N THR A 259 12.14 2.97 -17.44
CA THR A 259 12.76 4.30 -17.59
C THR A 259 14.05 4.36 -16.80
N MET A 260 14.95 5.25 -17.17
CA MET A 260 16.10 5.61 -16.34
C MET A 260 15.91 7.03 -15.79
N THR A 261 16.40 7.25 -14.57
CA THR A 261 16.38 8.54 -13.88
C THR A 261 17.60 8.65 -12.97
N GLY A 262 17.81 9.82 -12.36
CA GLY A 262 18.92 10.08 -11.45
C GLY A 262 20.13 10.66 -12.19
N THR A 263 21.19 10.91 -11.45
CA THR A 263 22.41 11.56 -11.92
C THR A 263 23.66 10.80 -11.54
N ASP A 264 24.71 10.99 -12.31
CA ASP A 264 26.07 10.54 -11.96
C ASP A 264 26.81 11.54 -11.05
N LYS A 265 28.09 11.27 -10.78
CA LYS A 265 28.98 12.11 -9.96
C LYS A 265 29.25 13.51 -10.53
N TYR A 266 28.97 13.74 -11.82
CA TYR A 266 29.11 15.04 -12.48
C TYR A 266 27.79 15.81 -12.55
N GLY A 267 26.68 15.16 -12.18
CA GLY A 267 25.35 15.77 -12.15
C GLY A 267 24.56 15.58 -13.44
N ASP A 268 25.09 14.83 -14.41
CA ASP A 268 24.40 14.53 -15.65
C ASP A 268 23.27 13.53 -15.42
N SER A 269 22.10 13.81 -15.98
CA SER A 269 20.90 12.99 -15.80
C SER A 269 20.75 11.93 -16.88
N TYR A 270 20.15 10.80 -16.52
CA TYR A 270 20.07 9.62 -17.39
C TYR A 270 18.65 9.34 -17.85
N SER A 271 18.54 8.83 -19.08
CA SER A 271 17.30 8.36 -19.70
C SER A 271 17.56 7.05 -20.45
N MET A 272 16.48 6.31 -20.75
CA MET A 272 16.58 5.08 -21.55
C MET A 272 15.44 4.97 -22.56
N VAL A 273 15.70 4.20 -23.61
CA VAL A 273 14.71 3.75 -24.59
C VAL A 273 14.85 2.23 -24.73
N VAL A 274 13.83 1.49 -24.30
CA VAL A 274 13.75 0.04 -24.53
C VAL A 274 13.64 -0.22 -26.04
N LYS A 275 14.52 -1.06 -26.57
CA LYS A 275 14.57 -1.44 -27.99
C LYS A 275 13.84 -2.76 -28.23
N SER A 276 14.04 -3.74 -27.34
CA SER A 276 13.37 -5.04 -27.41
C SER A 276 13.40 -5.77 -26.07
N VAL A 277 12.44 -6.67 -25.86
CA VAL A 277 12.45 -7.61 -24.75
C VAL A 277 12.06 -9.00 -25.24
N THR A 278 12.85 -10.00 -24.86
CA THR A 278 12.53 -11.42 -24.91
C THR A 278 12.65 -11.98 -23.50
N PRO A 279 12.14 -13.20 -23.22
CA PRO A 279 12.32 -13.81 -21.90
C PRO A 279 13.80 -13.91 -21.49
N GLN A 280 14.73 -13.97 -22.45
CA GLN A 280 16.16 -14.14 -22.21
C GLN A 280 16.96 -12.82 -22.23
N VAL A 281 16.53 -11.81 -22.99
CA VAL A 281 17.32 -10.61 -23.23
C VAL A 281 16.44 -9.36 -23.25
N LEU A 282 16.85 -8.36 -22.48
CA LEU A 282 16.32 -7.00 -22.51
C LEU A 282 17.34 -6.10 -23.20
N THR A 283 16.97 -5.50 -24.32
CA THR A 283 17.83 -4.55 -25.04
C THR A 283 17.30 -3.14 -24.89
N PHE A 284 18.16 -2.21 -24.46
CA PHE A 284 17.81 -0.79 -24.39
C PHE A 284 19.02 0.09 -24.70
N GLU A 285 18.71 1.31 -25.12
CA GLU A 285 19.67 2.39 -25.24
C GLU A 285 19.56 3.30 -24.02
N TRP A 286 20.67 3.62 -23.37
CA TRP A 286 20.76 4.65 -22.35
C TRP A 286 21.43 5.90 -22.93
N ARG A 287 21.08 7.08 -22.38
CA ARG A 287 21.71 8.36 -22.71
C ARG A 287 21.83 9.23 -21.46
N ASN A 288 22.88 10.04 -21.38
CA ASN A 288 22.99 11.10 -20.39
C ASN A 288 22.93 12.51 -21.02
N THR A 289 22.84 13.55 -20.18
CA THR A 289 22.75 14.94 -20.63
C THR A 289 24.05 15.52 -21.19
N TYR A 290 25.20 14.90 -20.93
CA TYR A 290 26.47 15.25 -21.55
C TYR A 290 26.54 14.84 -23.04
N GLY A 291 25.66 13.92 -23.46
CA GLY A 291 25.56 13.44 -24.84
C GLY A 291 26.16 12.05 -25.05
N GLU A 292 26.58 11.38 -23.98
CA GLU A 292 27.02 9.99 -24.03
C GLU A 292 25.82 9.05 -24.14
N PHE A 293 26.06 7.91 -24.77
CA PHE A 293 25.03 6.92 -25.01
C PHE A 293 25.61 5.52 -25.16
N GLY A 294 24.72 4.55 -25.01
CA GLY A 294 25.08 3.16 -25.17
C GLY A 294 23.88 2.25 -25.36
N THR A 295 24.03 1.23 -26.21
CA THR A 295 23.03 0.17 -26.36
C THR A 295 23.53 -1.10 -25.68
N VAL A 296 22.75 -1.59 -24.71
CA VAL A 296 23.07 -2.80 -23.92
C VAL A 296 22.01 -3.87 -24.09
N ALA A 297 22.44 -5.12 -24.19
CA ALA A 297 21.61 -6.31 -24.12
C ALA A 297 21.86 -7.02 -22.79
N VAL A 298 20.92 -6.89 -21.86
CA VAL A 298 20.98 -7.46 -20.51
C VAL A 298 20.31 -8.84 -20.50
N LYS A 299 21.07 -9.86 -20.10
CA LYS A 299 20.63 -11.26 -20.05
C LYS A 299 19.84 -11.51 -18.78
N SER A 300 18.70 -12.20 -18.90
CA SER A 300 17.90 -12.63 -17.77
C SER A 300 18.66 -13.66 -16.91
N ASN A 301 18.36 -13.73 -15.62
CA ASN A 301 18.90 -14.76 -14.75
C ASN A 301 18.14 -16.09 -14.90
N THR A 302 18.83 -17.21 -14.65
CA THR A 302 18.21 -18.55 -14.68
C THR A 302 16.98 -18.60 -13.78
N GLY A 303 15.84 -19.04 -14.33
CA GLY A 303 14.56 -19.10 -13.59
C GLY A 303 13.87 -17.76 -13.33
N LYS A 304 14.44 -16.64 -13.81
CA LYS A 304 13.86 -15.29 -13.74
C LYS A 304 13.88 -14.63 -15.13
N PRO A 305 12.99 -15.04 -16.05
CA PRO A 305 12.89 -14.42 -17.36
C PRO A 305 12.47 -12.95 -17.23
N TRP A 306 12.82 -12.11 -18.21
CA TRP A 306 12.31 -10.75 -18.24
C TRP A 306 10.78 -10.74 -18.38
N PRO A 307 10.06 -9.87 -17.65
CA PRO A 307 8.62 -9.73 -17.83
C PRO A 307 8.32 -9.15 -19.21
N SER A 308 7.11 -9.37 -19.70
CA SER A 308 6.61 -8.67 -20.89
C SER A 308 6.55 -7.17 -20.59
N LEU A 309 7.40 -6.39 -21.24
CA LEU A 309 7.40 -4.93 -21.17
C LEU A 309 6.37 -4.35 -22.15
N ARG A 310 5.88 -3.15 -21.86
CA ARG A 310 4.86 -2.44 -22.66
C ARG A 310 5.37 -1.08 -23.13
#